data_AF-A0A5Q4EEV3-F1
#
_entry.id   AF-A0A5Q4EEV3-F1
#
_cell.length_a   1.000
_cell.length_b   1.000
_cell.length_c   1.000
_cell.angle_alpha   90.00
_cell.angle_beta   90.00
_cell.angle_gamma   90.00
#
_symmetry.space_group_name_H-M   'P 1'
#
loop_
_entity.id
_entity.type
_entity.pdbx_description
1 polymer ?
#
loop_
_entity_poly.entity_id
_entity_poly.type
_entity_poly.pdbx_seq_one_letter_code
_entity_poly.pdbx_strand_id
1 'polypeptide(L)'
;MLGKQSTAKTLFLLGSMVGWLIVGAALMYLFPAIADQLLSSDLTHLWMVNLGRSGYNPTLGWAGGGLVLAVTVAANWVWYQYFEGKR
;
A
#
# COMPACT_ATOMS: atom_id res chain seq x y z
N MET A 1 19.56 -21.55 17.78
CA MET A 1 18.15 -21.73 18.19
C MET A 1 17.31 -20.74 17.40
N LEU A 2 16.51 -21.22 16.44
CA LEU A 2 15.45 -20.41 15.86
C LEU A 2 14.54 -20.02 17.03
N GLY A 3 14.61 -18.77 17.48
CA GLY A 3 13.85 -18.32 18.66
C GLY A 3 12.39 -18.66 18.45
N LYS A 4 11.74 -19.32 19.44
CA LYS A 4 10.33 -19.75 19.34
C LYS A 4 9.48 -18.56 18.88
N GLN A 5 9.02 -18.61 17.63
CA GLN A 5 8.12 -17.62 17.07
C GLN A 5 6.79 -17.73 17.80
N SER A 6 6.38 -16.67 18.50
CA SER A 6 5.09 -16.65 19.20
C SER A 6 3.95 -16.58 18.18
N THR A 7 2.81 -17.18 18.52
CA THR A 7 1.59 -17.08 17.70
C THR A 7 1.22 -15.62 17.41
N ALA A 8 1.41 -14.72 18.39
CA ALA A 8 1.18 -13.29 18.22
C ALA A 8 2.07 -12.68 17.14
N LYS A 9 3.36 -13.03 17.11
CA LYS A 9 4.29 -12.56 16.06
C LYS A 9 3.90 -13.08 14.69
N THR A 10 3.47 -14.33 14.58
CA THR A 10 2.97 -14.89 13.32
C THR A 10 1.74 -14.13 12.81
N LEU A 11 0.74 -13.92 13.67
CA LEU A 11 -0.47 -13.19 13.29
C LEU A 11 -0.17 -11.75 12.89
N PHE A 12 0.71 -11.07 13.64
CA PHE A 12 1.15 -9.72 13.31
C PHE A 12 1.82 -9.67 11.93
N LEU A 13 2.77 -10.57 11.65
CA LEU A 13 3.47 -10.61 10.36
C LEU A 13 2.50 -10.89 9.21
N LEU A 14 1.59 -11.85 9.36
CA LEU A 14 0.57 -12.15 8.36
C LEU A 14 -0.35 -10.96 8.09
N GLY A 15 -0.82 -10.29 9.15
CA GLY A 15 -1.62 -9.06 9.02
C GLY A 15 -0.84 -7.93 8.34
N SER A 16 0.43 -7.75 8.69
CA SER A 16 1.28 -6.75 8.06
C SER A 16 1.53 -7.05 6.58
N MET A 17 1.66 -8.32 6.19
CA MET A 17 1.78 -8.71 4.78
C MET A 17 0.56 -8.28 3.99
N VAL A 18 -0.65 -8.48 4.52
CA VAL A 18 -1.89 -8.04 3.87
C VAL A 18 -1.89 -6.51 3.69
N GLY A 19 -1.49 -5.75 4.72
CA GLY A 19 -1.36 -4.30 4.62
C GLY A 19 -0.42 -3.88 3.49
N TRP A 20 0.78 -4.45 3.42
CA TRP A 20 1.75 -4.14 2.37
C TRP A 20 1.30 -4.57 0.97
N LEU A 21 0.58 -5.69 0.84
CA LEU A 21 0.01 -6.12 -0.44
C LEU A 21 -1.04 -5.13 -0.95
N ILE A 22 -1.90 -4.62 -0.06
CA ILE A 22 -2.89 -3.61 -0.42
C ILE A 22 -2.21 -2.30 -0.83
N VAL A 23 -1.16 -1.89 -0.12
CA VAL A 23 -0.35 -0.72 -0.52
C VAL A 23 0.26 -0.92 -1.91
N GLY A 24 0.86 -2.08 -2.17
CA GLY A 24 1.40 -2.42 -3.49
C GLY A 24 0.34 -2.37 -4.60
N ALA A 25 -0.83 -2.95 -4.35
CA ALA A 25 -1.96 -2.91 -5.28
C ALA A 25 -2.45 -1.47 -5.53
N ALA A 26 -2.51 -0.64 -4.49
CA ALA A 26 -2.89 0.77 -4.63
C ALA A 26 -1.87 1.56 -5.45
N LEU A 27 -0.56 1.30 -5.28
CA LEU A 27 0.49 1.91 -6.09
C LEU A 27 0.39 1.51 -7.56
N MET A 28 0.13 0.23 -7.86
CA MET A 28 -0.12 -0.23 -9.23
C MET A 28 -1.34 0.46 -9.84
N TYR A 29 -2.40 0.62 -9.05
CA TYR A 29 -3.62 1.31 -9.47
C TYR A 29 -3.39 2.81 -9.69
N LEU A 30 -2.49 3.46 -8.93
CA LEU A 30 -2.16 4.88 -9.07
C LEU A 30 -1.18 5.19 -10.19
N PHE A 31 -0.38 4.21 -10.60
CA PHE A 31 0.67 4.39 -11.59
C PHE A 31 0.20 5.11 -12.88
N PRO A 32 -0.98 4.82 -13.46
CA PRO A 32 -1.46 5.54 -14.63
C PRO A 32 -1.63 7.04 -14.42
N ALA A 33 -2.24 7.43 -13.30
CA ALA A 33 -2.46 8.83 -12.97
C ALA A 33 -1.13 9.55 -12.65
N ILE A 34 -0.20 8.87 -11.98
CA ILE A 34 1.13 9.41 -11.70
C ILE A 34 1.90 9.63 -13.01
N ALA A 35 1.89 8.64 -13.93
CA ALA A 35 2.54 8.75 -15.23
C ALA A 35 1.95 9.91 -16.04
N ASP A 36 0.63 10.09 -16.03
CA ASP A 36 -0.03 11.21 -16.71
C ASP A 36 0.36 12.57 -16.14
N GLN A 37 0.46 12.69 -14.82
CA GLN A 37 0.85 13.93 -14.16
C GLN A 37 2.34 14.26 -14.33
N LEU A 38 3.22 13.26 -14.37
CA LEU A 38 4.66 13.47 -14.47
C LEU A 38 5.16 13.62 -15.90
N LEU A 39 4.63 12.83 -16.84
CA LEU A 39 5.06 12.83 -18.24
C LEU A 39 4.19 13.75 -19.11
N SER A 40 2.90 13.90 -18.76
CA SER A 40 1.94 14.79 -19.43
C SER A 40 1.99 14.73 -20.96
N SER A 41 1.92 13.51 -21.49
CA SER A 41 1.99 13.23 -22.93
C SER A 41 0.62 12.86 -23.49
N ASP A 42 0.44 13.00 -24.80
CA ASP A 42 -0.80 12.57 -25.48
C ASP A 42 -1.11 11.08 -25.22
N LEU A 43 -0.08 10.24 -25.12
CA LEU A 43 -0.23 8.82 -24.85
C LEU A 43 -0.76 8.56 -23.43
N THR A 44 -0.24 9.27 -22.42
CA THR A 44 -0.70 9.11 -21.03
C THR A 44 -2.12 9.66 -20.84
N HIS A 45 -2.46 10.76 -21.51
CA HIS A 45 -3.80 11.30 -21.49
C HIS A 45 -4.81 10.36 -22.16
N LEU A 46 -4.45 9.78 -23.31
CA LEU A 46 -5.28 8.78 -23.99
C LEU A 46 -5.48 7.53 -23.13
N TRP A 47 -4.44 7.09 -22.42
CA TRP A 47 -4.53 5.99 -21.48
C TRP A 47 -5.53 6.28 -20.34
N MET A 48 -5.46 7.47 -19.75
CA MET A 48 -6.40 7.93 -18.72
C MET A 48 -7.84 8.03 -19.24
N VAL A 49 -8.05 8.52 -20.46
CA VAL A 49 -9.38 8.55 -21.10
C VAL A 49 -9.95 7.14 -21.26
N ASN A 50 -9.13 6.19 -21.73
CA ASN A 50 -9.56 4.80 -21.90
C ASN A 50 -9.89 4.14 -20.55
N LEU A 51 -9.05 4.35 -19.54
CA LEU A 51 -9.31 3.84 -18.18
C LEU A 51 -10.59 4.46 -17.59
N GLY A 52 -10.80 5.76 -17.78
CA GLY A 52 -11.99 6.47 -17.29
C GLY A 52 -13.29 5.89 -17.86
N ARG A 53 -13.30 5.42 -19.12
CA ARG A 53 -14.45 4.75 -19.72
C ARG A 53 -14.83 3.44 -19.02
N SER A 54 -13.87 2.79 -18.36
CA SER A 54 -14.10 1.57 -17.57
C SER A 54 -14.40 1.84 -16.09
N GLY A 55 -14.64 3.11 -15.71
CA GLY A 55 -14.96 3.49 -14.34
C GLY A 55 -13.75 3.64 -13.42
N TYR A 56 -12.54 3.76 -13.98
CA TYR A 56 -11.33 4.05 -13.20
C TYR A 56 -11.45 5.36 -12.43
N ASN A 57 -11.15 5.33 -11.12
CA ASN A 57 -11.13 6.50 -10.26
C ASN A 57 -9.82 6.50 -9.44
N PRO A 58 -8.79 7.27 -9.85
CA PRO A 58 -7.48 7.29 -9.20
C PRO A 58 -7.54 7.73 -7.73
N THR A 59 -8.59 8.47 -7.34
CA THR A 59 -8.82 8.90 -5.95
C THR A 59 -8.93 7.71 -4.99
N LEU A 60 -9.45 6.57 -5.45
CA LEU A 60 -9.53 5.35 -4.64
C LEU A 60 -8.15 4.82 -4.28
N GLY A 61 -7.20 4.86 -5.21
CA GLY A 61 -5.82 4.47 -4.95
C GLY A 61 -5.14 5.40 -3.95
N TRP A 62 -5.38 6.71 -4.07
CA TRP A 62 -4.82 7.71 -3.16
C TRP A 62 -5.39 7.59 -1.75
N ALA A 63 -6.71 7.64 -1.61
CA ALA A 63 -7.38 7.62 -0.32
C ALA A 63 -7.25 6.24 0.35
N GLY A 64 -7.55 5.17 -0.38
CA GLY A 64 -7.49 3.80 0.13
C GLY A 64 -6.06 3.37 0.42
N GLY A 65 -5.16 3.53 -0.55
CA GLY A 65 -3.75 3.19 -0.40
C GLY A 65 -3.04 4.01 0.67
N GLY A 66 -3.29 5.32 0.71
CA GLY A 66 -2.70 6.22 1.72
C GLY A 66 -3.17 5.88 3.14
N LEU A 67 -4.46 5.61 3.34
CA LEU A 67 -4.99 5.21 4.64
C LEU A 67 -4.37 3.88 5.10
N VAL A 68 -4.34 2.87 4.22
CA VAL A 68 -3.77 1.56 4.56
C VAL A 68 -2.28 1.67 4.83
N LEU A 69 -1.55 2.49 4.09
CA LEU A 69 -0.14 2.78 4.36
C LEU A 69 0.05 3.37 5.75
N ALA A 70 -0.72 4.41 6.11
CA ALA A 70 -0.64 5.05 7.42
C ALA A 70 -0.90 4.06 8.56
N VAL A 71 -1.96 3.26 8.44
CA VAL A 71 -2.30 2.22 9.43
C VAL A 71 -1.20 1.15 9.51
N THR A 72 -0.70 0.68 8.36
CA THR A 72 0.34 -0.36 8.30
C THR A 72 1.63 0.12 8.95
N VAL A 73 2.07 1.34 8.65
CA VAL A 73 3.26 1.95 9.25
C VAL A 73 3.08 2.15 10.75
N ALA A 74 1.93 2.69 11.19
CA ALA A 74 1.63 2.88 12.60
C ALA A 74 1.61 1.55 13.37
N ALA A 75 0.95 0.52 12.83
CA ALA A 75 0.89 -0.80 13.45
C ALA A 75 2.30 -1.43 13.56
N ASN A 76 3.13 -1.30 12.52
CA ASN A 76 4.51 -1.74 12.56
C ASN A 76 5.33 -0.97 13.60
N TRP A 77 5.22 0.35 13.63
CA TRP A 77 5.90 1.19 14.61
C TRP A 77 5.55 0.78 16.04
N VAL A 78 4.26 0.66 16.36
CA VAL A 78 3.79 0.20 17.67
C VAL A 78 4.35 -1.20 17.97
N TRP A 79 4.28 -2.13 17.03
CA TRP A 79 4.82 -3.48 17.24
C TRP A 79 6.30 -3.47 17.60
N TYR A 80 7.11 -2.74 16.84
CA TYR A 80 8.54 -2.60 17.11
C TYR A 80 8.80 -2.01 18.49
N GLN A 81 8.12 -0.93 18.87
CA GLN A 81 8.35 -0.27 20.16
C GLN A 81 8.01 -1.17 21.37
N TYR A 82 6.90 -1.92 21.31
CA TYR A 82 6.39 -2.66 22.47
C TYR A 82 6.91 -4.11 22.55
N PHE A 83 7.18 -4.74 21.41
CA PHE A 83 7.47 -6.18 21.35
C PHE A 83 8.87 -6.54 20.85
N GLU A 84 9.59 -5.62 20.19
CA GLU A 84 10.95 -5.89 19.69
C GLU A 84 12.03 -4.93 20.22
N GLY A 85 11.68 -3.69 20.58
CA GLY A 85 12.58 -2.63 21.03
C GLY A 85 13.04 -2.74 22.48
N LYS A 86 12.62 -3.77 23.21
CA LYS A 86 13.13 -4.10 24.56
C LYS A 86 14.20 -5.19 24.47
N ARG A 87 15.32 -4.87 23.84
CA ARG A 87 16.56 -5.64 23.94
C ARG A 87 17.70 -4.72 24.33
#